data_AF-A0A7V3WEQ9-F1
#
_entry.id   AF-A0A7V3WEQ9-F1
#
_cell.length_a   1.000
_cell.length_b   1.000
_cell.length_c   1.000
_cell.angle_alpha   90.00
_cell.angle_beta   90.00
_cell.angle_gamma   90.00
#
_symmetry.space_group_name_H-M   'P 1'
#
loop_
_entity.id
_entity.type
_entity.pdbx_description
1 polymer ?
#
loop_
_entity_poly.entity_id
_entity_poly.type
_entity_poly.pdbx_seq_one_letter_code
_entity_poly.pdbx_strand_id
1 'polypeptide(L)' 'MCLAIPGQILSIEGDDALTRTGKVSFGGVVKDVNLAYVPEAKVGDYVIVHVGFALSVVDE' A
#
# COMPACT_ATOMS: atom_id res chain seq x y z
N MET A 1 -17.64 -6.15 3.71
CA MET A 1 -17.93 -5.42 2.46
C MET A 1 -16.84 -4.38 2.31
N CYS A 2 -15.75 -4.69 1.62
CA CYS A 2 -14.59 -3.80 1.53
C CYS A 2 -14.77 -2.90 0.31
N LEU A 3 -14.93 -1.59 0.54
CA LEU A 3 -14.85 -0.59 -0.52
C LEU A 3 -13.39 -0.54 -0.98
N ALA A 4 -13.12 -0.84 -2.25
CA ALA A 4 -11.80 -0.78 -2.86
C ALA A 4 -11.38 0.69 -3.09
N ILE A 5 -11.27 1.46 -2.02
CA ILE A 5 -10.78 2.83 -2.09
C ILE A 5 -9.25 2.76 -2.17
N PRO A 6 -8.63 3.41 -3.17
CA PRO A 6 -7.18 3.49 -3.24
C PRO A 6 -6.64 4.22 -2.00
N GLY A 7 -5.54 3.70 -1.45
CA GLY A 7 -4.87 4.29 -0.30
C GLY A 7 -3.50 4.84 -0.68
N GLN A 8 -3.13 5.98 -0.13
CA GLN A 8 -1.83 6.61 -0.38
C GLN A 8 -0.75 6.05 0.53
N ILE A 9 0.41 5.69 0.00
CA ILE A 9 1.56 5.26 0.79
C ILE A 9 2.20 6.47 1.46
N LEU A 10 2.22 6.47 2.80
CA LEU A 10 2.84 7.52 3.62
C LEU A 10 4.30 7.22 3.96
N SER A 11 4.64 5.95 4.13
CA SER A 11 5.99 5.50 4.50
C SER A 11 6.16 4.04 4.12
N ILE A 12 7.41 3.61 3.94
CA ILE A 12 7.78 2.24 3.57
C ILE A 12 8.91 1.79 4.49
N GLU A 13 8.78 0.58 5.03
CA GLU A 13 9.71 -0.06 5.94
C GLU A 13 10.05 -1.46 5.40
N GLY A 14 11.31 -1.88 5.57
CA GLY A 14 11.83 -3.16 5.08
C GLY A 14 12.50 -3.05 3.71
N ASP A 15 13.76 -3.50 3.64
CA ASP A 15 14.61 -3.47 2.44
C ASP A 15 14.37 -4.66 1.49
N ASP A 16 13.82 -5.76 2.01
CA ASP A 16 13.54 -6.96 1.21
C ASP A 16 12.14 -6.93 0.60
N ALA A 17 12.03 -7.32 -0.66
CA ALA A 17 10.78 -7.26 -1.41
C ALA A 17 9.65 -8.05 -0.76
N LEU A 18 9.91 -9.18 -0.08
CA LEU A 18 8.86 -10.02 0.54
C LEU A 18 8.41 -9.50 1.91
N THR A 19 9.26 -8.73 2.59
CA THR A 19 8.99 -8.20 3.94
C THR A 19 8.59 -6.73 3.93
N ARG A 20 8.62 -6.09 2.76
CA ARG A 20 8.30 -4.69 2.56
C ARG A 20 6.89 -4.37 3.03
N THR A 21 6.80 -3.44 3.97
CA THR A 21 5.53 -3.01 4.57
C THR A 21 5.41 -1.50 4.43
N GLY A 22 4.24 -1.00 4.05
CA GLY A 22 3.94 0.41 3.92
C GLY A 22 2.85 0.84 4.88
N LYS A 23 2.95 2.06 5.41
CA LYS A 23 1.84 2.73 6.07
C LYS A 23 0.98 3.41 5.00
N VAL A 24 -0.25 2.96 4.85
CA VAL A 24 -1.16 3.42 3.78
C VAL A 24 -2.36 4.13 4.39
N SER A 25 -2.66 5.33 3.89
CA SER A 25 -3.78 6.18 4.32
C SER A 25 -5.00 5.98 3.42
N PHE A 26 -6.13 5.63 4.02
CA PHE A 26 -7.43 5.51 3.36
C PHE A 26 -8.37 6.55 3.96
N GLY A 27 -8.48 7.72 3.33
CA GLY A 27 -9.41 8.78 3.80
C GLY A 27 -9.23 9.18 5.27
N GLY A 28 -7.99 9.16 5.78
CA GLY A 28 -7.66 9.50 7.17
C GLY A 28 -7.42 8.31 8.10
N VAL A 29 -7.70 7.07 7.66
CA VAL A 29 -7.35 5.85 8.41
C VAL A 29 -6.02 5.30 7.91
N VAL A 30 -5.03 5.17 8.79
CA VAL A 30 -3.73 4.58 8.44
C VAL A 30 -3.70 3.09 8.80
N LYS A 31 -3.22 2.26 7.87
CA LYS A 31 -3.04 0.83 8.04
C LYS A 31 -1.67 0.39 7.54
N ASP A 32 -1.10 -0.60 8.21
CA ASP A 32 0.08 -1.32 7.71
C ASP A 32 -0.36 -2.30 6.61
N VAL A 33 0.33 -2.24 5.48
CA VAL A 33 0.02 -3.00 4.26
C VAL A 33 1.30 -3.62 3.73
N ASN A 34 1.27 -4.91 3.43
CA ASN A 34 2.39 -5.59 2.79
C ASN A 34 2.46 -5.17 1.30
N LEU A 35 3.63 -4.72 0.86
CA LEU A 35 3.89 -4.19 -0.49
C LEU A 35 4.63 -5.20 -1.39
N ALA A 36 4.71 -6.48 -1.01
CA ALA A 36 5.52 -7.46 -1.71
C ALA A 36 5.14 -7.68 -3.17
N TYR A 37 3.88 -7.46 -3.53
CA TYR A 37 3.41 -7.59 -4.92
C TYR A 37 3.56 -6.32 -5.75
N VAL A 38 3.97 -5.22 -5.14
CA VAL A 38 4.21 -3.93 -5.80
C VAL A 38 5.59 -3.37 -5.40
N PRO A 39 6.69 -4.08 -5.71
CA PRO A 39 8.04 -3.65 -5.34
C PRO A 39 8.45 -2.32 -6.00
N GLU A 40 7.77 -1.89 -7.06
CA GLU A 40 7.97 -0.57 -7.66
C GLU A 40 7.30 0.58 -6.90
N ALA A 41 6.36 0.31 -5.99
CA ALA A 41 5.60 1.32 -5.28
C ALA A 41 6.49 2.23 -4.42
N LYS A 42 6.18 3.51 -4.36
CA LYS A 42 6.93 4.55 -3.65
C LYS A 42 6.02 5.31 -2.69
N VAL A 43 6.65 6.01 -1.75
CA VAL A 43 5.92 6.97 -0.90
C VAL A 43 5.27 8.02 -1.80
N GLY A 44 3.99 8.26 -1.60
CA GLY A 44 3.16 9.14 -2.44
C GLY A 44 2.26 8.40 -3.42
N ASP A 45 2.61 7.17 -3.81
CA ASP A 45 1.80 6.36 -4.74
C ASP A 45 0.50 5.90 -4.08
N TYR A 46 -0.52 5.70 -4.91
CA TYR A 46 -1.77 5.09 -4.49
C TYR A 46 -1.77 3.61 -4.82
N VAL A 47 -2.29 2.78 -3.91
CA VAL A 47 -2.37 1.33 -4.09
C VAL A 47 -3.77 0.81 -3.80
N ILE A 48 -4.17 -0.22 -4.57
CA ILE A 48 -5.34 -1.04 -4.23
C ILE A 48 -4.91 -2.11 -3.24
N VAL A 49 -5.62 -2.19 -2.12
CA VAL A 49 -5.32 -3.13 -1.04
C VAL A 49 -6.42 -4.16 -0.89
N HIS A 50 -6.03 -5.43 -0.82
CA HIS A 50 -6.92 -6.54 -0.52
C HIS A 50 -6.33 -7.37 0.61
N VAL A 51 -7.12 -7.59 1.67
CA VAL A 51 -6.75 -8.43 2.83
C VAL A 51 -5.35 -8.14 3.43
N GLY A 52 -4.91 -6.88 3.38
CA GLY A 52 -3.62 -6.44 3.94
C GLY A 52 -2.44 -6.45 2.96
N PHE A 53 -2.67 -6.79 1.69
CA PHE A 53 -1.66 -6.75 0.63
C PHE A 53 -2.02 -5.70 -0.41
N ALA A 54 -1.04 -4.89 -0.81
CA ALA A 54 -1.16 -4.06 -2.00
C ALA A 54 -1.06 -4.95 -3.24
N LEU A 55 -2.05 -4.87 -4.13
CA LEU A 55 -2.13 -5.71 -5.33
C LEU A 55 -1.66 -4.98 -6.59
N SER A 56 -1.85 -3.66 -6.64
CA SER A 56 -1.47 -2.84 -7.79
C SER A 56 -1.28 -1.40 -7.37
N VAL A 57 -0.29 -0.73 -7.98
CA VAL A 57 -0.16 0.72 -7.95
C VAL A 57 -1.18 1.31 -8.93
N VAL A 58 -1.80 2.42 -8.55
CA VAL A 58 -2.75 3.18 -9.36
C VAL A 58 -2.14 4.54 -9.64
N ASP A 59 -2.15 4.93 -10.90
CA ASP A 59 -1.89 6.31 -11.33
C ASP A 59 -3.22 7.08 -11.14
N GLU A 60 -3.14 8.30 -10.59
CA GLU A 60 -4.32 9.15 -10.35
C GLU A 60 -5.08 9.50 -11.64
#